data_AF-A0A317CNF7-F1
#
_entry.id   AF-A0A317CNF7-F1
#
_cell.length_a   1.000
_cell.length_b   1.000
_cell.length_c   1.000
_cell.angle_alpha   90.00
_cell.angle_beta   90.00
_cell.angle_gamma   90.00
#
_symmetry.space_group_name_H-M   'P 1'
#
loop_
_entity.id
_entity.type
_entity.pdbx_description
1 polymer ?
#
loop_
_entity_poly.entity_id
_entity_poly.type
_entity_poly.pdbx_seq_one_letter_code
_entity_poly.pdbx_strand_id
1 'polypeptide(L)'
;MIPSDSVTVFNKFHWDDMMSAEAVGFLDDSQANIIIQSSAPEETIRQLKDMALKAWTAGEALANEIPIEPTLVVNGEHWEKYRATPGTTDSDVSTLDGLQLSYITDAPLKSDYIPQVVVGIGDQSMDYMSNLKFQILATSESAGNSSRPQLKKITVSFNHEASETWEIYSDELSTVDSSDAIPVAPTSLEYVTAGTALCLTSQVTLVSAMMDLDYTDFRVEQQINYREEAVNTTEMASYADLVKSIVMIESDESEERLNRFFKQSLSMCFAGEGFSGATEMIIHSYLNGQEI
;
A
#
# COMPACT_ATOMS: atom_id res chain seq x y z
N MET A 1 -17.06 27.10 -6.76
CA MET A 1 -17.15 25.67 -6.41
C MET A 1 -15.74 25.13 -6.54
N ILE A 2 -15.16 24.62 -5.45
CA ILE A 2 -13.83 23.99 -5.53
C ILE A 2 -14.04 22.67 -6.31
N PRO A 3 -13.25 22.37 -7.35
CA PRO A 3 -13.32 21.07 -8.01
C PRO A 3 -13.22 19.97 -6.97
N SER A 4 -14.13 19.00 -7.00
CA SER A 4 -13.97 17.78 -6.20
C SER A 4 -13.38 16.71 -7.11
N ASP A 5 -12.20 16.25 -6.75
CA ASP A 5 -11.51 15.12 -7.34
C ASP A 5 -11.37 14.01 -6.30
N SER A 6 -11.60 12.78 -6.74
CA SER A 6 -11.37 11.59 -5.93
C SER A 6 -10.83 10.46 -6.80
N VAL A 7 -9.91 9.67 -6.24
CA VAL A 7 -9.40 8.46 -6.86
C VAL A 7 -9.78 7.28 -5.99
N THR A 8 -10.43 6.27 -6.57
CA THR A 8 -10.70 5.01 -5.88
C THR A 8 -9.83 3.92 -6.48
N VAL A 9 -9.08 3.21 -5.64
CA VAL A 9 -8.27 2.05 -6.02
C VAL A 9 -8.86 0.80 -5.39
N PHE A 10 -8.89 -0.26 -6.17
CA PHE A 10 -9.39 -1.57 -5.80
C PHE A 10 -8.36 -2.62 -6.18
N ASN A 11 -7.92 -3.39 -5.18
CA ASN A 11 -6.93 -4.45 -5.37
C ASN A 11 -7.55 -5.78 -4.98
N LYS A 12 -7.35 -6.79 -5.83
CA LYS A 12 -7.84 -8.14 -5.61
C LYS A 12 -6.69 -9.09 -5.33
N PHE A 13 -6.80 -9.81 -4.22
CA PHE A 13 -5.76 -10.69 -3.73
C PHE A 13 -6.25 -12.12 -3.60
N HIS A 14 -5.34 -13.07 -3.76
CA HIS A 14 -5.58 -14.44 -3.33
C HIS A 14 -4.32 -15.17 -2.88
N TRP A 15 -4.48 -16.08 -1.92
CA TRP A 15 -3.48 -17.12 -1.67
C TRP A 15 -3.81 -18.36 -2.50
N ASP A 16 -2.77 -19.05 -2.95
CA ASP A 16 -2.85 -20.44 -3.38
C ASP A 16 -2.14 -21.32 -2.35
N ASP A 17 -2.88 -22.30 -1.84
CA ASP A 17 -2.40 -23.34 -0.93
C ASP A 17 -1.52 -22.80 0.21
N MET A 18 -2.02 -21.79 0.94
CA MET A 18 -1.34 -21.07 2.02
C MET A 18 -0.67 -22.00 3.05
N MET A 19 -1.22 -23.20 3.24
CA MET A 19 -0.75 -24.17 4.25
C MET A 19 0.38 -25.08 3.76
N SER A 20 0.82 -24.97 2.50
CA SER A 20 1.86 -25.83 1.94
C SER A 20 3.23 -25.15 1.83
N ALA A 21 4.24 -25.92 1.44
CA ALA A 21 5.59 -25.40 1.19
C ALA A 21 5.68 -24.58 -0.10
N GLU A 22 4.67 -24.67 -0.97
CA GLU A 22 4.56 -23.96 -2.24
C GLU A 22 3.55 -22.80 -2.14
N ALA A 23 3.23 -22.35 -0.92
CA ALA A 23 2.31 -21.26 -0.68
C ALA A 23 2.76 -19.97 -1.36
N VAL A 24 1.85 -19.35 -2.11
CA VAL A 24 2.09 -18.08 -2.83
C VAL A 24 0.90 -17.15 -2.63
N GLY A 25 1.17 -15.86 -2.45
CA GLY A 25 0.17 -14.80 -2.46
C GLY A 25 0.28 -13.99 -3.76
N PHE A 26 -0.87 -13.60 -4.31
CA PHE A 26 -0.95 -12.87 -5.57
C PHE A 26 -1.78 -11.59 -5.44
N LEU A 27 -1.39 -10.56 -6.18
CA LEU A 27 -2.23 -9.44 -6.58
C LEU A 27 -2.74 -9.72 -8.02
N ASP A 28 -3.99 -10.16 -8.12
CA ASP A 28 -4.61 -10.54 -9.40
C ASP A 28 -4.67 -9.37 -10.39
N ASP A 29 -5.28 -8.28 -9.92
CA ASP A 29 -5.55 -7.08 -10.69
C ASP A 29 -5.69 -5.88 -9.75
N SER A 30 -5.39 -4.70 -10.31
CA SER A 30 -5.60 -3.41 -9.65
C SER A 30 -6.45 -2.51 -10.55
N GLN A 31 -7.52 -1.95 -9.98
CA GLN A 31 -8.45 -1.09 -10.69
C GLN A 31 -8.46 0.29 -10.08
N ALA A 32 -8.33 1.32 -10.91
CA ALA A 32 -8.35 2.72 -10.48
C ALA A 32 -9.46 3.50 -11.18
N ASN A 33 -10.34 4.12 -10.40
CA ASN A 33 -11.40 5.01 -10.88
C ASN A 33 -11.04 6.45 -10.51
N ILE A 34 -10.74 7.28 -11.53
CA ILE A 34 -10.45 8.71 -11.37
C ILE A 34 -11.73 9.48 -11.60
N ILE A 35 -12.24 10.18 -10.58
CA ILE A 35 -13.50 10.91 -10.64
C ILE A 35 -13.22 12.40 -10.52
N ILE A 36 -13.65 13.17 -11.51
CA ILE A 36 -13.38 14.60 -11.62
C ILE A 36 -14.69 15.36 -11.83
N GLN A 37 -14.94 16.35 -10.97
CA GLN A 37 -15.97 17.37 -11.20
C GLN A 37 -15.32 18.67 -11.64
N SER A 38 -15.58 19.07 -12.89
CA SER A 38 -14.94 20.26 -13.47
C SER A 38 -15.75 20.87 -14.60
N SER A 39 -15.67 22.20 -14.74
CA SER A 39 -16.17 22.93 -15.90
C SER A 39 -15.13 23.07 -17.02
N ALA A 40 -13.93 22.52 -16.83
CA ALA A 40 -12.89 22.54 -17.87
C ALA A 40 -13.30 21.68 -19.07
N PRO A 41 -12.78 21.97 -20.28
CA PRO A 41 -13.02 21.14 -21.45
C PRO A 41 -12.53 19.70 -21.24
N GLU A 42 -13.26 18.72 -21.76
CA GLU A 42 -12.91 17.29 -21.66
C GLU A 42 -11.48 17.01 -22.13
N GLU A 43 -11.06 17.61 -23.24
CA GLU A 43 -9.69 17.48 -23.78
C GLU A 43 -8.62 17.90 -22.76
N THR A 44 -8.87 18.97 -22.01
CA THR A 44 -7.96 19.42 -20.95
C THR A 44 -7.90 18.40 -19.81
N ILE A 45 -9.03 17.78 -19.47
CA ILE A 45 -9.08 16.75 -18.43
C ILE A 45 -8.37 15.47 -18.89
N ARG A 46 -8.50 15.08 -20.16
CA ARG A 46 -7.78 13.94 -20.74
C ARG A 46 -6.26 14.13 -20.69
N GLN A 47 -5.78 15.32 -21.07
CA GLN A 47 -4.36 15.64 -20.98
C GLN A 47 -3.85 15.63 -19.54
N LEU A 48 -4.61 16.19 -18.60
CA LEU A 48 -4.26 16.16 -17.19
C LEU A 48 -4.20 14.73 -16.64
N LYS A 49 -5.18 13.89 -17.00
CA LYS A 49 -5.19 12.45 -16.66
C LYS A 49 -3.93 11.76 -17.17
N ASP A 50 -3.59 11.94 -18.44
CA ASP A 50 -2.42 11.27 -19.03
C ASP A 50 -1.13 11.69 -18.32
N MET A 51 -0.99 12.97 -17.97
CA MET A 51 0.14 13.46 -17.17
C MET A 51 0.14 12.86 -15.76
N ALA A 52 -1.00 12.83 -15.08
CA ALA A 52 -1.12 12.30 -13.73
C ALA A 52 -0.81 10.79 -13.68
N LEU A 53 -1.26 10.02 -14.67
CA LEU A 53 -0.98 8.59 -14.77
C LEU A 53 0.50 8.29 -15.00
N LYS A 54 1.19 9.09 -15.84
CA LYS A 54 2.64 8.95 -16.02
C LYS A 54 3.44 9.31 -14.76
N ALA A 55 2.91 10.20 -13.93
CA ALA A 55 3.49 10.62 -12.65
C ALA A 55 3.05 9.72 -11.48
N TRP A 56 2.17 8.73 -11.70
CA TRP A 56 1.68 7.86 -10.65
C TRP A 56 2.69 6.76 -10.34
N THR A 57 3.69 7.10 -9.53
CA THR A 57 4.81 6.22 -9.16
C THR A 57 4.34 4.85 -8.63
N ALA A 58 3.35 4.83 -7.74
CA ALA A 58 2.85 3.57 -7.18
C ALA A 58 2.14 2.71 -8.23
N GLY A 59 1.41 3.32 -9.18
CA GLY A 59 0.78 2.58 -10.27
C GLY A 59 1.78 2.07 -11.28
N GLU A 60 2.84 2.85 -11.57
CA GLU A 60 3.97 2.39 -12.39
C GLU A 60 4.64 1.18 -11.75
N ALA A 61 4.81 1.20 -10.44
CA ALA A 61 5.44 0.11 -9.71
C ALA A 61 4.63 -1.20 -9.74
N LEU A 62 3.29 -1.11 -9.74
CA LEU A 62 2.43 -2.28 -9.89
C LEU A 62 2.38 -2.77 -11.33
N ALA A 63 2.43 -1.86 -12.31
CA ALA A 63 2.29 -2.19 -13.72
C ALA A 63 3.52 -2.88 -14.33
N ASN A 64 4.67 -2.86 -13.65
CA ASN A 64 5.94 -3.32 -14.18
C ASN A 64 6.66 -4.25 -13.21
N GLU A 65 7.42 -5.20 -13.76
CA GLU A 65 8.33 -6.01 -12.96
C GLU A 65 9.51 -5.16 -12.46
N ILE A 66 9.68 -5.11 -11.14
CA ILE A 66 10.75 -4.38 -10.47
C ILE A 66 11.73 -5.37 -9.85
N PRO A 67 13.04 -5.18 -10.05
CA PRO A 67 14.04 -6.00 -9.36
C PRO A 67 13.86 -5.95 -7.85
N ILE A 68 13.82 -7.13 -7.22
CA ILE A 68 13.82 -7.30 -5.77
C ILE A 68 15.15 -7.87 -5.33
N GLU A 69 15.80 -7.23 -4.36
CA GLU A 69 17.00 -7.70 -3.67
C GLU A 69 16.63 -8.21 -2.26
N PRO A 70 16.20 -9.47 -2.12
CA PRO A 70 15.90 -10.06 -0.83
C PRO A 70 17.19 -10.44 -0.09
N THR A 71 17.31 -10.06 1.18
CA THR A 71 18.43 -10.45 2.05
C THR A 71 17.93 -11.06 3.36
N LEU A 72 18.47 -12.22 3.73
CA LEU A 72 18.32 -12.81 5.07
C LEU A 72 19.58 -12.54 5.90
N VAL A 73 19.42 -11.94 7.06
CA VAL A 73 20.50 -11.73 8.04
C VAL A 73 20.22 -12.59 9.27
N VAL A 74 21.07 -13.59 9.52
CA VAL A 74 20.96 -14.48 10.70
C VAL A 74 21.99 -14.07 11.73
N ASN A 75 21.56 -13.82 12.96
CA ASN A 75 22.45 -13.50 14.09
C ASN A 75 23.46 -12.37 13.75
N GLY A 76 22.99 -11.33 13.05
CA GLY A 76 23.80 -10.19 12.62
C GLY A 76 24.42 -9.39 13.77
N GLU A 77 25.32 -8.45 13.42
CA GLU A 77 25.90 -7.54 14.41
C GLU A 77 24.87 -6.51 14.88
N HIS A 78 24.99 -6.01 16.11
CA HIS A 78 24.19 -4.90 16.66
C HIS A 78 22.70 -5.15 16.94
N TRP A 79 22.28 -6.38 17.26
CA TRP A 79 20.90 -6.69 17.67
C TRP A 79 20.32 -5.78 18.75
N GLU A 80 21.17 -5.26 19.65
CA GLU A 80 20.77 -4.28 20.67
C GLU A 80 20.14 -3.00 20.10
N LYS A 81 20.42 -2.68 18.83
CA LYS A 81 19.88 -1.51 18.10
C LYS A 81 18.73 -1.86 17.15
N TYR A 82 18.49 -3.15 16.91
CA TYR A 82 17.47 -3.61 15.97
C TYR A 82 16.12 -3.92 16.61
N ARG A 83 16.06 -3.98 17.94
CA ARG A 83 14.79 -4.10 18.68
C ARG A 83 13.84 -2.96 18.31
N ALA A 84 12.54 -3.27 18.31
CA ALA A 84 11.51 -2.24 18.17
C ALA A 84 11.72 -1.17 19.25
N THR A 85 12.18 0.01 18.83
CA THR A 85 12.27 1.16 19.72
C THR A 85 10.89 1.79 19.82
N PRO A 86 10.44 2.21 21.01
CA PRO A 86 9.26 3.06 21.11
C PRO A 86 9.40 4.22 20.14
N GLY A 87 8.33 4.52 19.39
CA GLY A 87 8.31 5.67 18.51
C GLY A 87 8.70 6.94 19.27
N THR A 88 9.35 7.89 18.62
CA THR A 88 9.72 9.17 19.23
C THR A 88 8.55 10.15 19.32
N THR A 89 7.32 9.67 19.11
CA THR A 89 6.13 10.50 19.20
C THR A 89 5.78 10.69 20.68
N ASP A 90 5.57 11.94 21.09
CA ASP A 90 5.22 12.27 22.48
C ASP A 90 3.80 11.79 22.86
N SER A 91 3.03 11.26 21.90
CA SER A 91 1.69 10.71 22.08
C SER A 91 1.44 9.57 21.08
N ASP A 92 0.53 8.68 21.48
CA ASP A 92 -0.16 7.67 20.70
C ASP A 92 -1.26 8.24 19.78
N VAL A 93 -1.55 9.55 19.89
CA VAL A 93 -2.53 10.27 19.08
C VAL A 93 -1.80 11.34 18.27
N SER A 94 -1.86 11.24 16.94
CA SER A 94 -1.32 12.27 16.05
C SER A 94 -2.40 13.30 15.71
N THR A 95 -2.20 14.55 16.14
CA THR A 95 -3.12 15.67 15.86
C THR A 95 -2.40 16.90 15.30
N LEU A 96 -3.05 17.58 14.36
CA LEU A 96 -2.62 18.89 13.84
C LEU A 96 -3.80 19.87 13.91
N ASP A 97 -3.66 20.99 14.62
CA ASP A 97 -4.71 22.02 14.76
C ASP A 97 -6.09 21.45 15.19
N GLY A 98 -6.09 20.39 16.00
CA GLY A 98 -7.29 19.68 16.46
C GLY A 98 -7.83 18.60 15.52
N LEU A 99 -7.19 18.37 14.37
CA LEU A 99 -7.50 17.28 13.44
C LEU A 99 -6.74 16.01 13.86
N GLN A 100 -7.46 14.90 14.11
CA GLN A 100 -6.85 13.59 14.35
C GLN A 100 -6.50 12.92 13.02
N LEU A 101 -5.23 12.51 12.83
CA LEU A 101 -4.72 12.03 11.55
C LEU A 101 -5.08 10.56 11.22
N SER A 102 -5.57 9.79 12.19
CA SER A 102 -6.12 8.45 11.95
C SER A 102 -7.19 8.09 12.97
N TYR A 103 -8.30 7.51 12.49
CA TYR A 103 -9.38 6.99 13.33
C TYR A 103 -10.27 6.01 12.55
N ILE A 104 -11.07 5.22 13.29
CA ILE A 104 -12.08 4.31 12.76
C ILE A 104 -13.39 5.09 12.60
N THR A 105 -14.09 4.93 11.48
CA THR A 105 -15.38 5.59 11.25
C THR A 105 -16.51 4.95 12.07
N ASP A 106 -17.53 5.73 12.43
CA ASP A 106 -18.70 5.24 13.20
C ASP A 106 -19.55 4.20 12.44
N ALA A 107 -19.39 4.14 11.11
CA ALA A 107 -20.05 3.18 10.23
C ALA A 107 -19.19 2.90 8.98
N PRO A 108 -19.30 1.69 8.38
CA PRO A 108 -18.70 1.38 7.09
C PRO A 108 -19.10 2.40 6.01
N LEU A 109 -18.12 2.88 5.24
CA LEU A 109 -18.37 3.74 4.09
C LEU A 109 -18.58 2.90 2.83
N LYS A 110 -19.65 3.19 2.07
CA LYS A 110 -19.96 2.52 0.81
C LYS A 110 -19.31 3.26 -0.36
N SER A 111 -18.75 2.51 -1.31
CA SER A 111 -18.33 3.07 -2.60
C SER A 111 -19.54 3.30 -3.50
N ASP A 112 -19.57 4.44 -4.19
CA ASP A 112 -20.61 4.76 -5.17
C ASP A 112 -20.40 4.07 -6.53
N TYR A 113 -19.16 3.64 -6.83
CA TYR A 113 -18.78 3.17 -8.17
C TYR A 113 -18.24 1.73 -8.19
N ILE A 114 -17.71 1.24 -7.07
CA ILE A 114 -17.23 -0.14 -6.94
C ILE A 114 -18.24 -0.94 -6.11
N PRO A 115 -18.91 -1.96 -6.69
CA PRO A 115 -19.79 -2.81 -5.91
C PRO A 115 -19.03 -3.48 -4.76
N GLN A 116 -19.46 -3.21 -3.52
CA GLN A 116 -18.99 -3.95 -2.36
C GLN A 116 -19.64 -5.34 -2.37
N VAL A 117 -18.83 -6.39 -2.27
CA VAL A 117 -19.32 -7.76 -2.40
C VAL A 117 -19.64 -8.30 -1.01
N VAL A 118 -20.85 -8.84 -0.82
CA VAL A 118 -21.17 -9.64 0.37
C VAL A 118 -20.68 -11.06 0.14
N VAL A 119 -19.37 -11.27 0.17
CA VAL A 119 -18.83 -12.61 0.42
C VAL A 119 -18.77 -12.73 1.92
N GLY A 120 -19.77 -13.38 2.51
CA GLY A 120 -19.69 -13.72 3.93
C GLY A 120 -18.37 -14.43 4.18
N ILE A 121 -17.66 -14.05 5.25
CA ILE A 121 -16.58 -14.86 5.85
C ILE A 121 -17.24 -16.10 6.47
N GLY A 122 -17.93 -16.88 5.63
CA GLY A 122 -18.99 -17.81 6.00
C GLY A 122 -18.47 -19.22 6.27
N ASP A 123 -17.25 -19.51 5.83
CA ASP A 123 -16.51 -20.69 6.22
C ASP A 123 -15.11 -20.27 6.65
N GLN A 124 -14.81 -20.35 7.94
CA GLN A 124 -13.44 -20.15 8.47
C GLN A 124 -12.68 -21.47 8.54
N SER A 125 -13.07 -22.47 7.75
CA SER A 125 -12.30 -23.71 7.62
C SER A 125 -10.88 -23.41 7.14
N MET A 126 -9.96 -24.29 7.55
CA MET A 126 -8.57 -24.23 7.10
C MET A 126 -8.46 -24.30 5.57
N ASP A 127 -9.35 -25.05 4.92
CA ASP A 127 -9.38 -25.18 3.45
C ASP A 127 -9.77 -23.87 2.76
N TYR A 128 -10.74 -23.14 3.34
CA TYR A 128 -11.11 -21.81 2.84
C TYR A 128 -9.98 -20.80 3.04
N MET A 129 -9.36 -20.79 4.23
CA MET A 129 -8.22 -19.91 4.52
C MET A 129 -7.01 -20.23 3.62
N SER A 130 -6.81 -21.49 3.26
CA SER A 130 -5.70 -21.91 2.39
C SER A 130 -5.79 -21.31 0.98
N ASN A 131 -6.99 -20.94 0.52
CA ASN A 131 -7.23 -20.37 -0.81
C ASN A 131 -8.03 -19.07 -0.73
N LEU A 132 -7.78 -18.28 0.32
CA LEU A 132 -8.54 -17.08 0.61
C LEU A 132 -8.45 -16.11 -0.56
N LYS A 133 -9.59 -15.56 -0.95
CA LYS A 133 -9.70 -14.45 -1.90
C LYS A 133 -10.31 -13.27 -1.19
N PHE A 134 -9.66 -12.11 -1.28
CA PHE A 134 -10.16 -10.91 -0.64
C PHE A 134 -9.82 -9.69 -1.49
N GLN A 135 -10.45 -8.58 -1.15
CA GLN A 135 -10.39 -7.34 -1.90
C GLN A 135 -10.23 -6.19 -0.94
N ILE A 136 -9.34 -5.26 -1.28
CA ILE A 136 -9.14 -4.01 -0.54
C ILE A 136 -9.56 -2.85 -1.42
N LEU A 137 -10.33 -1.95 -0.84
CA LEU A 137 -10.80 -0.71 -1.44
C LEU A 137 -10.16 0.46 -0.71
N ALA A 138 -9.62 1.40 -1.46
CA ALA A 138 -9.18 2.70 -0.94
C ALA A 138 -9.75 3.85 -1.77
N THR A 139 -10.25 4.89 -1.13
CA THR A 139 -10.68 6.13 -1.79
C THR A 139 -9.88 7.30 -1.24
N SER A 140 -9.18 8.02 -2.12
CA SER A 140 -8.43 9.23 -1.82
C SER A 140 -9.17 10.44 -2.39
N GLU A 141 -9.33 11.48 -1.59
CA GLU A 141 -9.97 12.74 -1.98
C GLU A 141 -9.27 13.94 -1.32
N SER A 142 -9.52 15.14 -1.83
CA SER A 142 -9.03 16.36 -1.18
C SER A 142 -9.53 16.45 0.26
N ALA A 143 -8.65 16.78 1.21
CA ALA A 143 -9.05 17.07 2.59
C ALA A 143 -9.79 18.42 2.73
N GLY A 144 -10.00 19.16 1.62
CA GLY A 144 -10.68 20.46 1.63
C GLY A 144 -9.88 21.58 2.29
N ASN A 145 -8.60 21.37 2.58
CA ASN A 145 -7.72 22.36 3.19
C ASN A 145 -7.06 23.24 2.10
N SER A 146 -7.57 24.46 1.90
CA SER A 146 -7.01 25.37 0.90
C SER A 146 -5.57 25.82 1.16
N SER A 147 -5.10 25.74 2.40
CA SER A 147 -3.71 26.04 2.76
C SER A 147 -2.77 24.85 2.54
N ARG A 148 -3.31 23.64 2.39
CA ARG A 148 -2.59 22.39 2.13
C ARG A 148 -3.28 21.61 1.00
N PRO A 149 -3.16 22.05 -0.26
CA PRO A 149 -3.85 21.42 -1.39
C PRO A 149 -3.40 19.97 -1.66
N GLN A 150 -2.21 19.59 -1.18
CA GLN A 150 -1.69 18.23 -1.27
C GLN A 150 -2.17 17.31 -0.15
N LEU A 151 -2.79 17.85 0.91
CA LEU A 151 -3.36 17.03 1.98
C LEU A 151 -4.58 16.28 1.44
N LYS A 152 -4.48 14.96 1.43
CA LYS A 152 -5.52 14.04 1.03
C LYS A 152 -6.07 13.33 2.24
N LYS A 153 -7.39 13.12 2.21
CA LYS A 153 -8.10 12.24 3.12
C LYS A 153 -8.32 10.92 2.38
N ILE A 154 -8.01 9.82 3.04
CA ILE A 154 -8.04 8.47 2.47
C ILE A 154 -8.92 7.61 3.35
N THR A 155 -9.86 6.91 2.74
CA THR A 155 -10.60 5.83 3.39
C THR A 155 -10.11 4.49 2.86
N VAL A 156 -9.93 3.51 3.74
CA VAL A 156 -9.49 2.16 3.36
C VAL A 156 -10.28 1.09 4.12
N SER A 157 -10.68 0.05 3.40
CA SER A 157 -11.42 -1.09 3.98
C SER A 157 -11.25 -2.35 3.12
N PHE A 158 -11.64 -3.50 3.67
CA PHE A 158 -12.02 -4.61 2.81
C PHE A 158 -13.23 -4.22 1.96
N ASN A 159 -13.30 -4.69 0.71
CA ASN A 159 -14.42 -4.43 -0.21
C ASN A 159 -15.65 -5.30 0.14
N HIS A 160 -16.19 -5.14 1.35
CA HIS A 160 -17.32 -5.89 1.87
C HIS A 160 -18.22 -4.97 2.72
N GLU A 161 -19.54 -5.10 2.58
CA GLU A 161 -20.51 -4.10 3.10
C GLU A 161 -20.48 -3.91 4.63
N ALA A 162 -20.02 -4.91 5.38
CA ALA A 162 -19.95 -4.88 6.85
C ALA A 162 -18.56 -4.55 7.40
N SER A 163 -17.58 -4.26 6.53
CA SER A 163 -16.20 -4.04 6.95
C SER A 163 -16.00 -2.68 7.59
N GLU A 164 -15.22 -2.64 8.67
CA GLU A 164 -14.76 -1.37 9.24
C GLU A 164 -13.98 -0.58 8.19
N THR A 165 -14.16 0.74 8.22
CA THR A 165 -13.42 1.68 7.37
C THR A 165 -12.50 2.51 8.24
N TRP A 166 -11.25 2.60 7.81
CA TRP A 166 -10.25 3.44 8.43
C TRP A 166 -10.12 4.72 7.63
N GLU A 167 -10.11 5.86 8.32
CA GLU A 167 -9.73 7.14 7.74
C GLU A 167 -8.28 7.45 8.12
N ILE A 168 -7.46 7.75 7.11
CA ILE A 168 -6.08 8.18 7.25
C ILE A 168 -5.82 9.39 6.35
N TYR A 169 -4.74 10.11 6.60
CA TYR A 169 -4.33 11.25 5.78
C TYR A 169 -2.99 10.99 5.11
N SER A 170 -2.79 11.60 3.94
CA SER A 170 -1.51 11.67 3.26
C SER A 170 -1.22 13.11 2.86
N ASP A 171 0.03 13.56 2.97
CA ASP A 171 0.46 14.89 2.52
C ASP A 171 1.74 14.73 1.71
N GLU A 172 1.90 15.55 0.67
CA GLU A 172 3.08 15.49 -0.20
C GLU A 172 3.96 16.71 0.03
N LEU A 173 5.25 16.59 -0.30
CA LEU A 173 6.17 17.72 -0.21
C LEU A 173 5.71 18.84 -1.14
N SER A 174 5.39 19.99 -0.55
CA SER A 174 5.04 21.19 -1.31
C SER A 174 6.31 21.84 -1.84
N THR A 175 6.42 22.02 -3.15
CA THR A 175 7.50 22.77 -3.81
C THR A 175 7.42 24.29 -3.60
N VAL A 176 6.44 24.77 -2.81
CA VAL A 176 6.25 26.20 -2.56
C VAL A 176 7.19 26.65 -1.44
N ASP A 177 8.42 27.03 -1.83
CA ASP A 177 9.41 28.00 -1.26
C ASP A 177 9.24 28.52 0.19
N SER A 178 8.73 27.70 1.09
CA SER A 178 8.60 28.00 2.51
C SER A 178 9.26 26.87 3.27
N SER A 179 10.14 27.25 4.19
CA SER A 179 10.81 26.36 5.15
C SER A 179 9.84 25.57 6.05
N ASP A 180 8.53 25.73 5.85
CA ASP A 180 7.42 25.13 6.60
C ASP A 180 6.67 24.05 5.80
N ALA A 181 7.12 23.71 4.58
CA ALA A 181 6.51 22.69 3.71
C ALA A 181 6.83 21.24 4.15
N ILE A 182 6.82 20.98 5.46
CA ILE A 182 6.92 19.63 6.01
C ILE A 182 5.53 18.97 5.85
N PRO A 183 5.46 17.77 5.24
CA PRO A 183 4.22 17.00 5.18
C PRO A 183 3.70 16.78 6.59
N VAL A 184 2.40 17.01 6.80
CA VAL A 184 1.78 16.78 8.13
C VAL A 184 1.24 15.37 8.31
N ALA A 185 1.30 14.57 7.25
CA ALA A 185 0.98 13.15 7.23
C ALA A 185 1.98 12.44 6.30
N PRO A 186 2.15 11.10 6.41
CA PRO A 186 3.00 10.36 5.50
C PRO A 186 2.62 10.58 4.03
N THR A 187 3.62 10.64 3.17
CA THR A 187 3.46 10.65 1.72
C THR A 187 2.83 9.35 1.22
N SER A 188 2.29 9.38 0.01
CA SER A 188 1.74 8.18 -0.62
C SER A 188 2.78 7.07 -0.76
N LEU A 189 4.04 7.41 -1.06
CA LEU A 189 5.15 6.46 -1.20
C LEU A 189 5.64 5.89 0.14
N GLU A 190 5.54 6.66 1.23
CA GLU A 190 5.77 6.14 2.58
C GLU A 190 4.71 5.10 2.95
N TYR A 191 3.44 5.31 2.60
CA TYR A 191 2.39 4.29 2.80
C TYR A 191 2.62 3.04 1.96
N VAL A 192 3.05 3.18 0.70
CA VAL A 192 3.40 2.03 -0.15
C VAL A 192 4.55 1.24 0.49
N THR A 193 5.63 1.93 0.88
CA THR A 193 6.80 1.29 1.51
C THR A 193 6.44 0.62 2.84
N ALA A 194 5.67 1.30 3.69
CA ALA A 194 5.21 0.77 4.98
C ALA A 194 4.26 -0.41 4.78
N GLY A 195 3.33 -0.34 3.83
CA GLY A 195 2.42 -1.43 3.49
C GLY A 195 3.15 -2.68 3.04
N THR A 196 4.18 -2.53 2.21
CA THR A 196 5.04 -3.65 1.78
C THR A 196 5.82 -4.26 2.95
N ALA A 197 6.39 -3.43 3.83
CA ALA A 197 7.08 -3.90 5.03
C ALA A 197 6.13 -4.66 5.98
N LEU A 198 4.93 -4.14 6.21
CA LEU A 198 3.91 -4.74 7.08
C LEU A 198 3.38 -6.06 6.50
N CYS A 199 3.19 -6.12 5.18
CA CYS A 199 2.84 -7.35 4.48
C CYS A 199 3.89 -8.44 4.75
N LEU A 200 5.17 -8.16 4.49
CA LEU A 200 6.24 -9.14 4.70
C LEU A 200 6.40 -9.52 6.18
N THR A 201 6.26 -8.55 7.09
CA THR A 201 6.24 -8.81 8.55
C THR A 201 5.13 -9.79 8.95
N SER A 202 3.94 -9.62 8.38
CA SER A 202 2.80 -10.51 8.61
C SER A 202 3.09 -11.93 8.11
N GLN A 203 3.70 -12.06 6.92
CA GLN A 203 4.05 -13.37 6.38
C GLN A 203 5.17 -14.04 7.15
N VAL A 204 6.20 -13.31 7.56
CA VAL A 204 7.25 -13.81 8.47
C VAL A 204 6.61 -14.37 9.73
N THR A 205 5.68 -13.64 10.34
CA THR A 205 4.98 -14.10 11.54
C THR A 205 4.21 -15.40 11.27
N LEU A 206 3.41 -15.43 10.21
CA LEU A 206 2.58 -16.57 9.85
C LEU A 206 3.42 -17.82 9.53
N VAL A 207 4.41 -17.69 8.64
CA VAL A 207 5.27 -18.80 8.22
C VAL A 207 6.10 -19.31 9.39
N SER A 208 6.57 -18.43 10.28
CA SER A 208 7.28 -18.86 11.49
C SER A 208 6.42 -19.77 12.38
N ALA A 209 5.13 -19.45 12.53
CA ALA A 209 4.19 -20.28 13.26
C ALA A 209 3.87 -21.60 12.54
N MET A 210 3.70 -21.57 11.21
CA MET A 210 3.47 -22.78 10.41
C MET A 210 4.63 -23.76 10.46
N MET A 211 5.87 -23.23 10.47
CA MET A 211 7.08 -24.03 10.50
C MET A 211 7.51 -24.42 11.91
N ASP A 212 6.85 -23.89 12.95
CA ASP A 212 7.22 -24.04 14.36
C ASP A 212 8.68 -23.63 14.60
N LEU A 213 9.05 -22.42 14.16
CA LEU A 213 10.42 -21.91 14.29
C LEU A 213 10.69 -21.42 15.71
N ASP A 214 11.85 -21.78 16.24
CA ASP A 214 12.39 -21.22 17.48
C ASP A 214 13.30 -20.03 17.16
N TYR A 215 12.89 -18.82 17.57
CA TYR A 215 13.66 -17.59 17.42
C TYR A 215 13.40 -16.65 18.59
N THR A 216 14.34 -15.74 18.84
CA THR A 216 14.24 -14.76 19.93
C THR A 216 13.57 -13.46 19.45
N ASP A 217 13.97 -12.97 18.28
CA ASP A 217 13.44 -11.73 17.69
C ASP A 217 13.60 -11.76 16.16
N PHE A 218 12.80 -10.95 15.45
CA PHE A 218 12.99 -10.70 14.02
C PHE A 218 12.61 -9.27 13.64
N ARG A 219 13.12 -8.81 12.51
CA ARG A 219 12.81 -7.49 11.95
C ARG A 219 12.73 -7.56 10.43
N VAL A 220 11.82 -6.78 9.88
CA VAL A 220 11.74 -6.53 8.44
C VAL A 220 12.14 -5.09 8.16
N GLU A 221 13.02 -4.88 7.19
CA GLU A 221 13.31 -3.57 6.62
C GLU A 221 12.98 -3.57 5.15
N GLN A 222 12.35 -2.49 4.71
CA GLN A 222 11.94 -2.29 3.34
C GLN A 222 12.45 -0.94 2.86
N GLN A 223 13.14 -0.95 1.72
CA GLN A 223 13.49 0.25 0.97
C GLN A 223 12.99 0.09 -0.45
N ILE A 224 12.41 1.16 -0.99
CA ILE A 224 12.01 1.23 -2.39
C ILE A 224 12.62 2.51 -2.96
N ASN A 225 13.33 2.38 -4.07
CA ASN A 225 13.94 3.53 -4.74
C ASN A 225 12.96 4.09 -5.76
N TYR A 226 12.49 5.32 -5.52
CA TYR A 226 11.61 6.04 -6.42
C TYR A 226 12.36 7.14 -7.15
N ARG A 227 11.95 7.41 -8.39
CA ARG A 227 12.51 8.48 -9.22
C ARG A 227 11.41 9.13 -10.04
N GLU A 228 11.44 10.46 -10.11
CA GLU A 228 10.64 11.23 -11.04
C GLU A 228 11.54 11.97 -12.03
N GLU A 229 11.10 12.07 -13.27
CA GLU A 229 11.79 12.78 -14.35
C GLU A 229 10.87 13.80 -15.00
N ALA A 230 11.48 14.84 -15.58
CA ALA A 230 10.78 15.89 -16.31
C ALA A 230 9.58 16.50 -15.55
N VAL A 231 9.73 16.65 -14.22
CA VAL A 231 8.72 17.21 -13.32
C VAL A 231 8.23 18.56 -13.82
N ASN A 232 6.93 18.80 -13.74
CA ASN A 232 6.23 19.99 -14.27
C ASN A 232 6.18 20.09 -15.80
N THR A 233 6.32 18.97 -16.52
CA THR A 233 6.18 18.93 -17.99
C THR A 233 5.22 17.83 -18.44
N THR A 234 4.80 17.84 -19.72
CA THR A 234 3.95 16.78 -20.31
C THR A 234 4.67 15.44 -20.48
N GLU A 235 6.00 15.46 -20.38
CA GLU A 235 6.87 14.29 -20.44
C GLU A 235 7.22 13.75 -19.05
N MET A 236 6.56 14.28 -17.99
CA MET A 236 6.76 13.79 -16.63
C MET A 236 6.54 12.28 -16.58
N ALA A 237 7.45 11.58 -15.92
CA ALA A 237 7.40 10.15 -15.73
C ALA A 237 7.94 9.81 -14.34
N SER A 238 7.33 8.82 -13.71
CA SER A 238 7.76 8.28 -12.43
C SER A 238 8.17 6.82 -12.56
N TYR A 239 9.07 6.38 -11.69
CA TYR A 239 9.63 5.04 -11.68
C TYR A 239 9.81 4.54 -10.25
N ALA A 240 9.59 3.24 -10.05
CA ALA A 240 10.18 2.50 -8.94
C ALA A 240 11.29 1.58 -9.46
N ASP A 241 12.54 1.91 -9.12
CA ASP A 241 13.73 1.32 -9.76
C ASP A 241 14.19 0.03 -9.08
N LEU A 242 14.04 -0.10 -7.76
CA LEU A 242 14.58 -1.20 -6.97
C LEU A 242 13.84 -1.36 -5.64
N VAL A 243 13.55 -2.61 -5.28
CA VAL A 243 13.01 -2.99 -3.97
C VAL A 243 14.07 -3.77 -3.19
N LYS A 244 14.43 -3.30 -1.99
CA LYS A 244 15.30 -4.03 -1.06
C LYS A 244 14.49 -4.50 0.13
N SER A 245 14.41 -5.82 0.30
CA SER A 245 13.69 -6.45 1.40
C SER A 245 14.68 -7.21 2.27
N ILE A 246 14.82 -6.79 3.53
CA ILE A 246 15.76 -7.40 4.46
C ILE A 246 14.95 -8.02 5.60
N VAL A 247 15.14 -9.32 5.82
CA VAL A 247 14.63 -10.02 6.99
C VAL A 247 15.82 -10.34 7.89
N MET A 248 15.79 -9.83 9.11
CA MET A 248 16.78 -10.14 10.14
C MET A 248 16.13 -11.06 11.15
N ILE A 249 16.82 -12.13 11.55
CA ILE A 249 16.33 -13.08 12.56
C ILE A 249 17.43 -13.51 13.54
N GLU A 250 17.11 -13.53 14.84
CA GLU A 250 17.95 -14.06 15.90
C GLU A 250 17.47 -15.48 16.27
N SER A 251 18.20 -16.51 15.87
CA SER A 251 17.78 -17.91 15.99
C SER A 251 18.97 -18.88 15.96
N ASP A 252 18.88 -19.97 16.71
CA ASP A 252 19.79 -21.13 16.63
C ASP A 252 19.35 -22.16 15.56
N GLU A 253 18.32 -21.78 14.79
CA GLU A 253 17.89 -22.33 13.51
C GLU A 253 19.02 -22.82 12.60
N SER A 254 18.88 -24.00 11.98
CA SER A 254 19.77 -24.37 10.87
C SER A 254 19.57 -23.41 9.70
N GLU A 255 20.67 -23.07 9.02
CA GLU A 255 20.65 -22.17 7.87
C GLU A 255 19.69 -22.66 6.76
N GLU A 256 19.60 -23.96 6.52
CA GLU A 256 18.68 -24.54 5.55
C GLU A 256 17.21 -24.24 5.91
N ARG A 257 16.86 -24.38 7.18
CA ARG A 257 15.51 -24.16 7.69
C ARG A 257 15.14 -22.67 7.65
N LEU A 258 16.07 -21.80 8.04
CA LEU A 258 15.89 -20.35 7.97
C LEU A 258 15.80 -19.84 6.52
N ASN A 259 16.55 -20.41 5.59
CA ASN A 259 16.42 -20.08 4.16
C ASN A 259 15.06 -20.50 3.59
N ARG A 260 14.52 -21.65 4.01
CA ARG A 260 13.18 -22.10 3.59
C ARG A 260 12.11 -21.16 4.11
N PHE A 261 12.16 -20.84 5.40
CA PHE A 261 11.32 -19.84 6.05
C PHE A 261 11.34 -18.51 5.32
N PHE A 262 12.53 -18.00 5.01
CA PHE A 262 12.70 -16.72 4.33
C PHE A 262 12.06 -16.70 2.95
N LYS A 263 12.34 -17.72 2.13
CA LYS A 263 11.77 -17.83 0.78
C LYS A 263 10.25 -17.95 0.80
N GLN A 264 9.71 -18.75 1.71
CA GLN A 264 8.26 -18.91 1.86
C GLN A 264 7.59 -17.63 2.35
N SER A 265 8.22 -16.89 3.28
CA SER A 265 7.69 -15.60 3.74
C SER A 265 7.63 -14.56 2.61
N LEU A 266 8.62 -14.55 1.73
CA LEU A 266 8.64 -13.68 0.55
C LEU A 266 7.53 -14.06 -0.44
N SER A 267 7.37 -15.35 -0.76
CA SER A 267 6.38 -15.81 -1.75
C SER A 267 4.94 -15.56 -1.31
N MET A 268 4.68 -15.50 0.00
CA MET A 268 3.34 -15.28 0.52
C MET A 268 2.95 -13.79 0.65
N CYS A 269 3.89 -12.85 0.45
CA CYS A 269 3.58 -11.43 0.61
C CYS A 269 3.00 -10.83 -0.66
N PHE A 270 1.68 -10.59 -0.65
CA PHE A 270 0.94 -9.95 -1.74
C PHE A 270 1.55 -8.63 -2.23
N ALA A 271 1.99 -7.77 -1.31
CA ALA A 271 2.58 -6.50 -1.68
C ALA A 271 3.90 -6.71 -2.41
N GLY A 272 4.71 -7.70 -1.99
CA GLY A 272 5.94 -8.08 -2.68
C GLY A 272 5.67 -8.66 -4.06
N GLU A 273 4.61 -9.47 -4.21
CA GLU A 273 4.18 -9.99 -5.50
C GLU A 273 3.88 -8.86 -6.49
N GLY A 274 3.13 -7.84 -6.06
CA GLY A 274 2.79 -6.68 -6.89
C GLY A 274 3.99 -5.85 -7.38
N PHE A 275 5.20 -6.03 -6.81
CA PHE A 275 6.44 -5.45 -7.39
C PHE A 275 7.21 -6.46 -8.24
N SER A 276 7.12 -7.75 -7.95
CA SER A 276 7.85 -8.81 -8.67
C SER A 276 7.17 -9.24 -9.97
N GLY A 277 5.86 -9.02 -10.08
CA GLY A 277 5.05 -9.28 -11.27
C GLY A 277 4.55 -7.98 -11.88
N ALA A 278 4.35 -7.97 -13.19
CA ALA A 278 3.57 -6.91 -13.83
C ALA A 278 2.08 -7.18 -13.56
N THR A 279 1.48 -6.42 -12.65
CA THR A 279 0.04 -6.48 -12.36
C THR A 279 -0.77 -5.80 -13.47
N GLU A 280 -1.89 -6.42 -13.85
CA GLU A 280 -2.83 -5.79 -14.77
C GLU A 280 -3.49 -4.57 -14.12
N MET A 281 -3.26 -3.39 -14.70
CA MET A 281 -3.86 -2.13 -14.26
C MET A 281 -5.07 -1.77 -15.13
N ILE A 282 -6.24 -1.68 -14.52
CA ILE A 282 -7.49 -1.26 -15.18
C ILE A 282 -7.85 0.15 -14.72
N ILE A 283 -7.82 1.13 -15.63
CA ILE A 283 -7.99 2.55 -15.26
C ILE A 283 -9.23 3.12 -15.95
N HIS A 284 -10.21 3.53 -15.15
CA HIS A 284 -11.38 4.28 -15.59
C HIS A 284 -11.26 5.74 -15.19
N SER A 285 -11.90 6.62 -15.96
CA SER A 285 -11.94 8.05 -15.66
C SER A 285 -13.32 8.60 -15.93
N TYR A 286 -13.84 9.40 -15.01
CA TYR A 286 -15.19 9.95 -15.06
C TYR A 286 -15.13 11.48 -14.93
N LEU A 287 -15.67 12.21 -15.90
CA LEU A 287 -15.86 13.65 -15.86
C LEU A 287 -17.34 13.96 -15.69
N ASN A 288 -17.70 14.62 -14.58
CA ASN A 288 -19.08 14.98 -14.26
C ASN A 288 -20.06 13.78 -14.35
N GLY A 289 -19.59 12.59 -13.94
CA GLY A 289 -20.35 11.34 -13.95
C GLY A 289 -20.41 10.61 -15.29
N GLN A 290 -19.72 11.09 -16.33
CA GLN A 290 -19.60 10.42 -17.62
C GLN A 290 -18.19 9.86 -17.80
N GLU A 291 -18.08 8.60 -18.24
CA GLU A 291 -16.79 7.99 -18.51
C GLU A 291 -16.10 8.66 -19.71
N ILE A 292 -14.80 8.93 -19.58
CA ILE A 292 -13.95 9.59 -20.58
C ILE A 292 -12.70 8.79 -20.91
#